data_AF-A0A7W0L383-F1
#
_entry.id   AF-A0A7W0L383-F1
#
_cell.length_a   1.000
_cell.length_b   1.000
_cell.length_c   1.000
_cell.angle_alpha   90.00
_cell.angle_beta   90.00
_cell.angle_gamma   90.00
#
_symmetry.space_group_name_H-M   'P 1'
#
loop_
_entity.id
_entity.type
_entity.pdbx_description
1 polymer ?
#
loop_
_entity_poly.entity_id
_entity_poly.type
_entity_poly.pdbx_seq_one_letter_code
_entity_poly.pdbx_strand_id
1 'polypeptide(L)'
;TSLEDLWRRVELSRPVLANLVHVGALDSIEPRRTRRELLWRAAELSGEPHPSAGRARPDRRTNIGAQLELALDEPVGAGLELRRYSELEKIEAELEVTGIDARRHLMSHYLPLLRELGATPGAELRGLRTEAEAWVAGVKVSTQTPAIRSGQRIIFLTLDDLTGPVDVTLFERFQARCARTVFHSWLLLVRGVVRKRGGASLTQAMNQTNVGVTIVAHEAFDLAELAADRRSGCTLATALGRQRKRQAMTGLAPVSAELKARGGQAAGRKLWHSSGGSAGR
;
A
#
# COMPACT_ATOMS: atom_id res chain seq x y z
N THR A 1 -29.62 -0.71 -13.60
CA THR A 1 -29.19 -1.57 -12.47
C THR A 1 -28.64 -0.64 -11.41
N SER A 2 -29.17 -0.64 -10.18
CA SER A 2 -28.80 0.30 -9.10
C SER A 2 -28.22 -0.44 -7.89
N LEU A 3 -27.68 0.29 -6.91
CA LEU A 3 -27.26 -0.30 -5.62
C LEU A 3 -28.42 -1.03 -4.92
N GLU A 4 -29.61 -0.42 -4.90
CA GLU A 4 -30.82 -0.97 -4.28
C GLU A 4 -31.30 -2.22 -5.04
N ASP A 5 -31.21 -2.22 -6.38
CA ASP A 5 -31.54 -3.39 -7.20
C ASP A 5 -30.58 -4.57 -6.93
N LEU A 6 -29.28 -4.29 -6.75
CA LEU A 6 -28.29 -5.30 -6.37
C LEU A 6 -28.59 -5.90 -4.99
N TRP A 7 -28.84 -5.06 -3.99
CA TRP A 7 -29.16 -5.49 -2.63
C TRP A 7 -30.45 -6.33 -2.58
N ARG A 8 -31.51 -5.92 -3.30
CA ARG A 8 -32.77 -6.69 -3.34
C ARG A 8 -32.63 -8.07 -3.98
N ARG A 9 -31.75 -8.20 -4.98
CA ARG A 9 -31.60 -9.43 -5.77
C ARG A 9 -30.58 -10.40 -5.20
N VAL A 10 -29.61 -9.91 -4.44
CA VAL A 10 -28.47 -10.70 -3.96
C VAL A 10 -28.34 -10.54 -2.45
N GLU A 11 -28.34 -11.66 -1.73
CA GLU A 11 -28.16 -11.69 -0.26
C GLU A 11 -26.69 -11.44 0.13
N LEU A 12 -26.20 -10.22 -0.11
CA LEU A 12 -24.86 -9.80 0.29
C LEU A 12 -24.86 -9.32 1.74
N SER A 13 -23.84 -9.73 2.50
CA SER A 13 -23.62 -9.17 3.83
C SER A 13 -23.20 -7.70 3.75
N ARG A 14 -23.52 -6.92 4.78
CA ARG A 14 -23.14 -5.49 4.87
C ARG A 14 -21.65 -5.23 4.60
N PRO A 15 -20.69 -5.98 5.18
CA PRO A 15 -19.27 -5.78 4.90
C PRO A 15 -18.91 -6.00 3.43
N VAL A 16 -19.53 -6.98 2.76
CA VAL A 16 -19.28 -7.28 1.35
C VAL A 16 -19.81 -6.15 0.46
N LEU A 17 -21.04 -5.69 0.71
CA LEU A 17 -21.62 -4.58 -0.04
C LEU A 17 -20.79 -3.30 0.13
N ALA A 18 -20.37 -2.99 1.36
CA ALA A 18 -19.50 -1.85 1.64
C ALA A 18 -18.15 -1.96 0.90
N ASN A 19 -17.52 -3.14 0.90
CA ASN A 19 -16.26 -3.37 0.19
C ASN A 19 -16.41 -3.22 -1.34
N LEU A 20 -17.52 -3.68 -1.92
CA LEU A 20 -17.82 -3.52 -3.34
C LEU A 20 -17.98 -2.04 -3.72
N VAL A 21 -18.65 -1.24 -2.88
CA VAL A 21 -18.72 0.21 -3.08
C VAL A 21 -17.33 0.84 -2.91
N HIS A 22 -16.62 0.47 -1.85
CA HIS A 22 -15.33 1.06 -1.47
C HIS A 22 -14.27 0.89 -2.57
N VAL A 23 -14.14 -0.34 -3.10
CA VAL A 23 -13.25 -0.66 -4.23
C VAL A 23 -13.72 -0.04 -5.56
N GLY A 24 -14.98 0.41 -5.63
CA GLY A 24 -15.57 1.01 -6.82
C GLY A 24 -16.07 0.03 -7.86
N ALA A 25 -16.52 -1.15 -7.43
CA ALA A 25 -17.17 -2.12 -8.31
C ALA A 25 -18.49 -1.58 -8.88
N LEU A 26 -19.09 -0.58 -8.21
CA LEU A 26 -20.37 0.02 -8.56
C LEU A 26 -20.24 1.37 -9.29
N ASP A 27 -19.01 1.83 -9.57
CA ASP A 27 -18.73 3.13 -10.21
C ASP A 27 -19.43 3.26 -11.58
N SER A 28 -19.58 2.15 -12.33
CA SER A 28 -20.19 2.13 -13.67
C SER A 28 -21.72 2.09 -13.65
N ILE A 29 -22.33 1.57 -12.58
CA ILE A 29 -23.79 1.44 -12.48
C ILE A 29 -24.43 2.66 -11.82
N GLU A 30 -23.68 3.39 -10.99
CA GLU A 30 -24.13 4.59 -10.27
C GLU A 30 -23.20 5.79 -10.55
N PRO A 31 -23.01 6.20 -11.82
CA PRO A 31 -22.01 7.21 -12.19
C PRO A 31 -22.32 8.61 -11.64
N ARG A 32 -23.56 8.85 -11.21
CA ARG A 32 -24.02 10.13 -10.67
C ARG A 32 -23.74 10.27 -9.16
N ARG A 33 -23.51 9.16 -8.46
CA ARG A 33 -23.29 9.15 -7.01
C ARG A 33 -21.81 8.96 -6.68
N THR A 34 -21.35 9.61 -5.63
CA THR A 34 -19.98 9.40 -5.14
C THR A 34 -19.89 8.09 -4.35
N ARG A 35 -18.70 7.46 -4.29
CA ARG A 35 -18.50 6.28 -3.44
C ARG A 35 -18.88 6.54 -1.97
N ARG A 36 -18.71 7.78 -1.49
CA ARG A 36 -19.12 8.17 -0.12
C ARG A 36 -20.64 8.17 0.05
N GLU A 37 -21.37 8.71 -0.91
CA GLU A 37 -22.84 8.62 -0.93
C GLU A 37 -23.33 7.18 -1.02
N LEU A 38 -22.69 6.36 -1.86
CA LEU A 38 -23.04 4.94 -2.00
C LEU A 38 -22.75 4.16 -0.71
N LEU A 39 -21.67 4.46 0.01
CA LEU A 39 -21.37 3.85 1.31
C LEU A 39 -22.38 4.24 2.37
N TRP A 40 -22.78 5.51 2.39
CA TRP A 40 -23.87 5.99 3.25
C TRP A 40 -25.16 5.23 2.96
N ARG A 41 -25.55 5.16 1.69
CA ARG A 41 -26.76 4.45 1.27
C ARG A 41 -26.71 2.95 1.57
N ALA A 42 -25.56 2.31 1.38
CA ALA A 42 -25.38 0.90 1.75
C ALA A 42 -25.54 0.68 3.25
N ALA A 43 -25.15 1.65 4.09
CA ALA A 43 -25.37 1.58 5.53
C ALA A 43 -26.85 1.73 5.91
N GLU A 44 -27.61 2.60 5.22
CA GLU A 44 -29.06 2.74 5.39
C GLU A 44 -29.80 1.44 5.03
N LEU A 45 -29.55 0.90 3.83
CA LEU A 45 -30.17 -0.34 3.35
C LEU A 45 -29.88 -1.54 4.27
N SER A 46 -28.72 -1.55 4.93
CA SER A 46 -28.37 -2.61 5.88
C SER A 46 -29.15 -2.54 7.20
N GLY A 47 -29.81 -1.42 7.49
CA GLY A 47 -30.71 -1.27 8.64
C GLY A 47 -32.15 -1.72 8.35
N GLU A 48 -32.52 -1.85 7.08
CA GLU A 48 -33.84 -2.30 6.66
C GLU A 48 -33.93 -3.84 6.63
N PRO A 49 -35.11 -4.42 6.95
CA PRO A 49 -35.32 -5.86 6.78
C PRO A 49 -35.11 -6.27 5.32
N HIS A 50 -34.23 -7.25 5.09
CA HIS A 50 -33.97 -7.73 3.73
C HIS A 50 -35.27 -8.29 3.12
N PRO A 51 -35.67 -7.93 1.88
CA PRO A 51 -36.95 -8.35 1.31
C PRO A 51 -37.10 -9.87 1.14
N SER A 52 -36.01 -10.63 1.17
CA SER A 52 -36.03 -12.10 1.21
C SER A 52 -36.34 -12.68 2.61
N ALA A 53 -36.10 -11.93 3.69
CA ALA A 53 -36.44 -12.32 5.05
C ALA A 53 -37.97 -12.38 5.28
N GLY A 54 -38.75 -11.67 4.46
CA GLY A 54 -40.22 -11.71 4.44
C GLY A 54 -40.83 -12.88 3.65
N ARG A 55 -40.03 -13.79 3.08
CA ARG A 55 -40.52 -15.02 2.42
C ARG A 55 -40.69 -16.21 3.37
N ALA A 56 -40.42 -16.03 4.67
CA ALA A 56 -41.00 -16.91 5.67
C ALA A 56 -42.53 -16.71 5.62
N ARG A 57 -43.27 -17.82 5.45
CA ARG A 57 -44.72 -17.92 5.28
C ARG A 57 -45.52 -16.79 5.97
N PRO A 58 -46.58 -16.25 5.36
CA PRO A 58 -47.47 -15.34 6.07
C PRO A 58 -48.18 -16.14 7.17
N ASP A 59 -47.68 -16.06 8.40
CA ASP A 59 -48.48 -16.50 9.54
C ASP A 59 -49.59 -15.47 9.71
N ARG A 60 -50.82 -15.95 9.54
CA ARG A 60 -52.01 -15.15 9.26
C ARG A 60 -52.58 -14.53 10.53
N ARG A 61 -51.75 -14.18 11.51
CA ARG A 61 -52.17 -13.82 12.87
C ARG A 61 -51.25 -12.84 13.60
N THR A 62 -50.90 -11.71 12.98
CA THR A 62 -50.55 -10.47 13.69
C THR A 62 -50.32 -9.32 12.69
N ASN A 63 -51.40 -8.88 12.02
CA ASN A 63 -51.40 -7.58 11.34
C ASN A 63 -52.33 -6.63 12.08
N ILE A 64 -51.85 -6.15 13.25
CA ILE A 64 -52.34 -4.93 13.88
C ILE A 64 -51.08 -4.11 14.18
N GLY A 65 -50.78 -3.15 13.31
CA GLY A 65 -49.62 -2.25 13.49
C GLY A 65 -48.52 -2.35 12.44
N ALA A 66 -48.77 -2.97 11.27
CA ALA A 66 -47.94 -2.69 10.10
C ALA A 66 -48.27 -1.27 9.63
N GLN A 67 -47.59 -0.29 10.22
CA GLN A 67 -47.56 1.07 9.71
C GLN A 67 -47.17 0.97 8.23
N LEU A 68 -48.13 1.26 7.36
CA LEU A 68 -47.88 1.50 5.94
C LEU A 68 -46.91 2.68 5.90
N GLU A 69 -45.62 2.39 5.84
CA GLU A 69 -44.68 3.37 5.34
C GLU A 69 -45.16 3.70 3.93
N LEU A 70 -45.67 4.93 3.77
CA LEU A 70 -45.79 5.52 2.47
C LEU A 70 -44.40 5.41 1.85
N ALA A 71 -44.24 4.50 0.89
CA ALA A 71 -43.15 4.54 -0.06
C ALA A 71 -43.38 5.79 -0.91
N LEU A 72 -43.06 6.94 -0.34
CA LEU A 72 -42.78 8.12 -1.10
C LEU A 72 -41.58 7.73 -1.94
N ASP A 73 -41.84 7.48 -3.23
CA ASP A 73 -40.85 7.53 -4.31
C ASP A 73 -40.37 8.99 -4.47
N GLU A 74 -40.20 9.71 -3.37
CA GLU A 74 -39.50 10.98 -3.33
C GLU A 74 -38.03 10.63 -3.58
N PRO A 75 -37.42 11.12 -4.67
CA PRO A 75 -35.98 11.07 -4.78
C PRO A 75 -35.47 11.85 -3.58
N VAL A 76 -34.95 11.17 -2.56
CA VAL A 76 -34.35 11.80 -1.38
C VAL A 76 -33.51 12.95 -1.89
N GLY A 77 -34.02 14.15 -1.60
CA GLY A 77 -33.62 15.37 -2.24
C GLY A 77 -32.16 15.64 -2.00
N ALA A 78 -31.51 16.23 -3.00
CA ALA A 78 -30.17 16.79 -2.96
C ALA A 78 -29.13 15.81 -2.40
N GLY A 79 -28.49 15.06 -3.30
CA GLY A 79 -27.36 14.20 -2.96
C GLY A 79 -26.44 14.93 -1.99
N LEU A 80 -26.23 14.36 -0.81
CA LEU A 80 -25.24 14.83 0.15
C LEU A 80 -23.97 15.12 -0.66
N GLU A 81 -23.55 16.39 -0.75
CA GLU A 81 -22.38 16.78 -1.53
C GLU A 81 -21.11 16.29 -0.81
N LEU A 82 -20.94 14.97 -0.75
CA LEU A 82 -19.80 14.33 -0.13
C LEU A 82 -18.66 14.40 -1.11
N ARG A 83 -17.49 14.80 -0.59
CA ARG A 83 -16.27 14.90 -1.40
C ARG A 83 -16.02 13.58 -2.13
N ARG A 84 -15.73 13.65 -3.43
CA ARG A 84 -15.30 12.48 -4.20
C ARG A 84 -14.01 11.88 -3.63
N TYR A 85 -13.82 10.58 -3.84
CA TYR A 85 -12.53 9.96 -3.57
C TYR A 85 -11.48 10.63 -4.45
N SER A 86 -10.39 11.06 -3.83
CA SER A 86 -9.17 11.42 -4.56
C SER A 86 -8.57 10.17 -5.21
N GLU A 87 -7.67 10.36 -6.17
CA GLU A 87 -7.01 9.22 -6.82
C GLU A 87 -6.23 8.36 -5.82
N LEU A 88 -5.63 8.97 -4.79
CA LEU A 88 -4.94 8.24 -3.73
C LEU A 88 -5.94 7.40 -2.90
N GLU A 89 -7.08 7.98 -2.53
CA GLU A 89 -8.12 7.26 -1.77
C GLU A 89 -8.73 6.09 -2.57
N LYS A 90 -8.78 6.20 -3.91
CA LYS A 90 -9.22 5.07 -4.76
C LYS A 90 -8.20 3.93 -4.73
N ILE A 91 -6.91 4.25 -4.84
CA ILE A 91 -5.83 3.25 -4.79
C ILE A 91 -5.76 2.61 -3.40
N GLU A 92 -5.86 3.41 -2.33
CA GLU A 92 -5.91 2.92 -0.96
C GLU A 92 -7.10 1.96 -0.74
N ALA A 93 -8.28 2.29 -1.29
CA ALA A 93 -9.44 1.42 -1.23
C ALA A 93 -9.25 0.10 -2.00
N GLU A 94 -8.57 0.14 -3.16
CA GLU A 94 -8.20 -1.07 -3.91
C GLU A 94 -7.28 -1.97 -3.10
N LEU A 95 -6.25 -1.39 -2.48
CA LEU A 95 -5.31 -2.10 -1.62
C LEU A 95 -5.98 -2.66 -0.36
N GLU A 96 -6.87 -1.90 0.28
CA GLU A 96 -7.57 -2.34 1.49
C GLU A 96 -8.50 -3.53 1.23
N VAL A 97 -9.19 -3.54 0.09
CA VAL A 97 -10.17 -4.59 -0.25
C VAL A 97 -9.54 -5.78 -0.96
N THR A 98 -8.66 -5.54 -1.92
CA THR A 98 -8.13 -6.58 -2.82
C THR A 98 -6.69 -6.96 -2.53
N GLY A 99 -5.95 -6.14 -1.78
CA GLY A 99 -4.52 -6.32 -1.53
C GLY A 99 -3.62 -5.95 -2.71
N ILE A 100 -4.18 -5.47 -3.83
CA ILE A 100 -3.45 -5.10 -5.05
C ILE A 100 -3.96 -3.76 -5.60
N ASP A 101 -3.11 -3.06 -6.36
CA ASP A 101 -3.44 -1.79 -7.01
C ASP A 101 -3.78 -2.00 -8.50
N ALA A 102 -4.96 -2.57 -8.74
CA ALA A 102 -5.37 -3.06 -10.05
C ALA A 102 -5.48 -1.98 -11.14
N ARG A 103 -5.96 -0.77 -10.81
CA ARG A 103 -6.19 0.28 -11.84
C ARG A 103 -4.95 1.12 -12.12
N ARG A 104 -4.21 1.48 -11.08
CA ARG A 104 -2.98 2.29 -11.18
C ARG A 104 -2.05 1.94 -10.04
N HIS A 105 -0.79 1.73 -10.36
CA HIS A 105 0.23 1.46 -9.37
C HIS A 105 0.40 2.65 -8.40
N LEU A 106 0.51 2.38 -7.10
CA LEU A 106 0.58 3.39 -6.03
C LEU A 106 1.69 4.43 -6.25
N MET A 107 2.84 4.02 -6.82
CA MET A 107 3.95 4.93 -7.13
C MET A 107 3.61 6.00 -8.18
N SER A 108 2.54 5.81 -8.95
CA SER A 108 2.08 6.81 -9.94
C SER A 108 1.71 8.14 -9.27
N HIS A 109 1.17 8.08 -8.04
CA HIS A 109 0.82 9.27 -7.26
C HIS A 109 2.06 10.11 -6.89
N TYR A 110 3.22 9.47 -6.76
CA TYR A 110 4.46 10.09 -6.32
C TYR A 110 5.36 10.54 -7.48
N LEU A 111 4.98 10.29 -8.74
CA LEU A 111 5.77 10.65 -9.92
C LEU A 111 6.31 12.09 -9.95
N PRO A 112 5.51 13.14 -9.63
CA PRO A 112 6.02 14.51 -9.60
C PRO A 112 7.17 14.68 -8.60
N LEU A 113 7.03 14.10 -7.41
CA LEU A 113 8.05 14.15 -6.36
C LEU A 113 9.29 13.35 -6.76
N LEU A 114 9.11 12.16 -7.34
CA LEU A 114 10.21 11.30 -7.79
C LEU A 114 11.03 11.98 -8.90
N ARG A 115 10.37 12.71 -9.81
CA ARG A 115 11.06 13.52 -10.82
C ARG A 115 11.84 14.68 -10.20
N GLU A 116 11.25 15.39 -9.22
CA GLU A 116 11.94 16.47 -8.49
C GLU A 116 13.19 15.95 -7.75
N LEU A 117 13.12 14.73 -7.20
CA LEU A 117 14.23 14.04 -6.52
C LEU A 117 15.29 13.47 -7.48
N GLY A 118 15.01 13.37 -8.78
CA GLY A 118 15.87 12.68 -9.74
C GLY A 118 15.94 11.16 -9.51
N ALA A 119 14.85 10.54 -9.04
CA ALA A 119 14.80 9.10 -8.86
C ALA A 119 14.87 8.37 -10.21
N THR A 120 15.76 7.39 -10.29
CA THR A 120 15.97 6.52 -11.45
C THR A 120 14.97 5.37 -11.40
N PRO A 121 14.17 5.15 -12.46
CA PRO A 121 13.31 3.98 -12.58
C PRO A 121 14.13 2.67 -12.60
N GLY A 122 13.57 1.60 -12.05
CA GLY A 122 14.17 0.28 -11.98
C GLY A 122 14.65 -0.24 -13.34
N ALA A 123 13.84 -0.05 -14.38
CA ALA A 123 14.17 -0.43 -15.76
C ALA A 123 15.44 0.25 -16.30
N GLU A 124 15.76 1.45 -15.83
CA GLU A 124 16.93 2.23 -16.30
C GLU A 124 18.24 1.86 -15.57
N LEU A 125 18.15 1.17 -14.43
CA LEU A 125 19.33 0.80 -13.63
C LEU A 125 20.31 -0.09 -14.39
N ARG A 126 19.84 -0.88 -15.37
CA ARG A 126 20.69 -1.69 -16.24
C ARG A 126 21.62 -0.84 -17.12
N GLY A 127 21.21 0.38 -17.47
CA GLY A 127 22.01 1.32 -18.27
C GLY A 127 23.10 2.03 -17.47
N LEU A 128 22.95 2.15 -16.15
CA LEU A 128 23.93 2.82 -15.28
C LEU A 128 25.20 2.00 -15.11
N ARG A 129 26.36 2.64 -14.94
CA ARG A 129 27.61 1.95 -14.60
C ARG A 129 27.59 1.43 -13.16
N THR A 130 28.36 0.37 -12.88
CA THR A 130 28.66 -0.02 -11.49
C THR A 130 29.31 1.16 -10.75
N GLU A 131 29.02 1.32 -9.46
CA GLU A 131 29.37 2.48 -8.62
C GLU A 131 28.69 3.80 -8.98
N ALA A 132 27.81 3.86 -9.99
CA ALA A 132 26.98 5.04 -10.20
C ALA A 132 26.08 5.28 -8.99
N GLU A 133 26.02 6.51 -8.51
CA GLU A 133 24.99 6.91 -7.55
C GLU A 133 23.62 6.87 -8.24
N ALA A 134 22.63 6.32 -7.54
CA ALA A 134 21.25 6.28 -7.98
C ALA A 134 20.31 6.51 -6.80
N TRP A 135 19.19 7.15 -7.09
CA TRP A 135 18.06 7.26 -6.18
C TRP A 135 16.97 6.35 -6.72
N VAL A 136 16.52 5.38 -5.93
CA VAL A 136 15.42 4.48 -6.32
C VAL A 136 14.29 4.62 -5.33
N ALA A 137 13.06 4.44 -5.78
CA ALA A 137 11.90 4.52 -4.91
C ALA A 137 10.90 3.44 -5.27
N GLY A 138 10.18 2.97 -4.26
CA GLY A 138 9.15 1.97 -4.47
C GLY A 138 8.42 1.56 -3.21
N VAL A 139 7.42 0.70 -3.42
CA VAL A 139 6.67 0.02 -2.38
C VAL A 139 7.53 -1.12 -1.84
N LYS A 140 7.75 -1.19 -0.53
CA LYS A 140 8.50 -2.30 0.06
C LYS A 140 7.68 -3.59 0.02
N VAL A 141 8.09 -4.53 -0.83
CA VAL A 141 7.45 -5.85 -1.00
C VAL A 141 8.05 -6.88 -0.05
N SER A 142 9.38 -6.88 0.09
CA SER A 142 10.09 -7.89 0.87
C SER A 142 11.17 -7.26 1.76
N THR A 143 11.44 -7.90 2.89
CA THR A 143 12.57 -7.58 3.76
C THR A 143 13.10 -8.85 4.37
N GLN A 144 14.37 -9.15 4.15
CA GLN A 144 15.03 -10.36 4.63
C GLN A 144 16.31 -9.99 5.38
N THR A 145 16.55 -10.66 6.50
CA THR A 145 17.75 -10.46 7.33
C THR A 145 18.41 -11.81 7.62
N PRO A 146 18.98 -12.47 6.59
CA PRO A 146 19.60 -13.77 6.78
C PRO A 146 20.80 -13.66 7.74
N ALA A 147 20.99 -14.68 8.57
CA ALA A 147 22.21 -14.83 9.35
C ALA A 147 23.35 -15.23 8.41
N ILE A 148 24.42 -14.44 8.37
CA ILE A 148 25.61 -14.75 7.57
C ILE A 148 26.76 -15.20 8.47
N ARG A 149 27.58 -16.12 7.97
CA ARG A 149 28.68 -16.76 8.73
C ARG A 149 29.71 -15.77 9.28
N SER A 150 29.86 -14.61 8.64
CA SER A 150 30.77 -13.56 9.09
C SER A 150 30.27 -12.77 10.30
N GLY A 151 29.05 -13.03 10.79
CA GLY A 151 28.43 -12.29 11.88
C GLY A 151 27.92 -10.90 11.51
N GLN A 152 28.28 -10.40 10.32
CA GLN A 152 27.79 -9.11 9.81
C GLN A 152 26.28 -9.16 9.59
N ARG A 153 25.59 -8.03 9.73
CA ARG A 153 24.16 -7.95 9.44
C ARG A 153 23.95 -7.35 8.05
N ILE A 154 23.28 -8.09 7.17
CA ILE A 154 22.87 -7.60 5.85
C ILE A 154 21.35 -7.69 5.76
N ILE A 155 20.73 -6.61 5.30
CA ILE A 155 19.30 -6.54 5.04
C ILE A 155 19.11 -6.49 3.53
N PHE A 156 18.33 -7.44 2.99
CA PHE A 156 17.88 -7.43 1.60
C PHE A 156 16.44 -6.92 1.53
N LEU A 157 16.18 -6.04 0.59
CA LEU A 157 14.89 -5.42 0.35
C LEU A 157 14.55 -5.56 -1.13
N THR A 158 13.29 -5.83 -1.42
CA THR A 158 12.74 -5.66 -2.78
C THR A 158 11.74 -4.53 -2.73
N LEU A 159 11.97 -3.51 -3.56
CA LEU A 159 11.04 -2.41 -3.78
C LEU A 159 10.32 -2.65 -5.10
N ASP A 160 9.01 -2.42 -5.15
CA ASP A 160 8.25 -2.40 -6.39
C ASP A 160 8.06 -0.97 -6.85
N ASP A 161 8.59 -0.64 -8.03
CA ASP A 161 8.43 0.65 -8.66
C ASP A 161 7.45 0.56 -9.83
N LEU A 162 7.34 1.61 -10.65
CA LEU A 162 6.41 1.59 -11.80
C LEU A 162 6.84 0.66 -12.94
N THR A 163 8.09 0.23 -12.93
CA THR A 163 8.74 -0.56 -13.98
C THR A 163 9.05 -1.99 -13.53
N GLY A 164 8.95 -2.26 -12.23
CA GLY A 164 9.02 -3.58 -11.63
C GLY A 164 9.90 -3.62 -10.36
N PRO A 165 10.32 -4.81 -9.94
CA PRO A 165 11.07 -4.99 -8.71
C PRO A 165 12.51 -4.46 -8.83
N VAL A 166 12.95 -3.77 -7.79
CA VAL A 166 14.29 -3.25 -7.58
C VAL A 166 14.87 -3.85 -6.31
N ASP A 167 15.98 -4.57 -6.45
CA ASP A 167 16.68 -5.17 -5.32
C ASP A 167 17.62 -4.17 -4.64
N VAL A 168 17.49 -4.04 -3.32
CA VAL A 168 18.30 -3.14 -2.50
C VAL A 168 18.99 -3.93 -1.39
N THR A 169 20.30 -3.72 -1.25
CA THR A 169 21.13 -4.34 -0.21
C THR A 169 21.59 -3.28 0.78
N LEU A 170 21.33 -3.49 2.07
CA LEU A 170 21.74 -2.61 3.15
C LEU A 170 22.75 -3.32 4.08
N PHE A 171 23.99 -2.86 4.02
CA PHE A 171 25.08 -3.34 4.87
C PHE A 171 25.05 -2.71 6.26
N GLU A 172 25.57 -3.44 7.24
CA GLU A 172 25.66 -3.04 8.66
C GLU A 172 26.14 -1.60 8.88
N ARG A 173 27.21 -1.18 8.19
CA ARG A 173 27.77 0.18 8.31
C ARG A 173 26.78 1.32 8.02
N PHE A 174 25.70 1.06 7.28
CA PHE A 174 24.67 2.04 6.94
C PHE A 174 23.38 1.85 7.75
N GLN A 175 23.27 0.77 8.55
CA GLN A 175 22.04 0.44 9.27
C GLN A 175 21.65 1.48 10.31
N ALA A 176 22.62 2.10 11.01
CA ALA A 176 22.34 3.15 11.98
C ALA A 176 21.53 4.32 11.38
N ARG A 177 21.69 4.57 10.07
CA ARG A 177 20.97 5.63 9.34
C ARG A 177 19.69 5.12 8.67
N CYS A 178 19.65 3.85 8.26
CA CYS A 178 18.60 3.37 7.36
C CYS A 178 17.61 2.40 8.02
N ALA A 179 18.04 1.59 9.00
CA ALA A 179 17.30 0.41 9.45
C ALA A 179 15.90 0.75 9.98
N ARG A 180 15.79 1.80 10.80
CA ARG A 180 14.50 2.26 11.33
C ARG A 180 13.51 2.57 10.20
N THR A 181 13.91 3.39 9.24
CA THR A 181 13.08 3.72 8.07
C THR A 181 12.74 2.47 7.27
N VAL A 182 13.74 1.62 7.00
CA VAL A 182 13.55 0.36 6.25
C VAL A 182 12.54 -0.57 6.92
N PHE A 183 12.53 -0.71 8.25
CA PHE A 183 11.62 -1.63 8.93
C PHE A 183 10.23 -1.04 9.21
N HIS A 184 10.12 0.29 9.30
CA HIS A 184 8.90 0.97 9.75
C HIS A 184 8.18 1.78 8.66
N SER A 185 8.82 2.02 7.52
CA SER A 185 8.20 2.69 6.37
C SER A 185 7.83 1.69 5.28
N TRP A 186 6.72 1.93 4.59
CA TRP A 186 6.27 1.10 3.47
C TRP A 186 6.72 1.66 2.13
N LEU A 187 6.60 2.98 1.95
CA LEU A 187 7.08 3.69 0.78
C LEU A 187 8.49 4.18 1.05
N LEU A 188 9.45 3.66 0.29
CA LEU A 188 10.86 3.94 0.50
C LEU A 188 11.42 4.73 -0.68
N LEU A 189 12.25 5.70 -0.34
CA LEU A 189 13.21 6.33 -1.25
C LEU A 189 14.61 5.96 -0.74
N VAL A 190 15.43 5.36 -1.59
CA VAL A 190 16.77 4.88 -1.23
C VAL A 190 17.79 5.59 -2.10
N ARG A 191 18.79 6.18 -1.45
CA ARG A 191 20.01 6.66 -2.14
C ARG A 191 21.11 5.64 -1.93
N GLY A 192 21.75 5.24 -3.02
CA GLY A 192 22.81 4.25 -2.97
C GLY A 192 23.65 4.22 -4.23
N VAL A 193 24.43 3.15 -4.38
CA VAL A 193 25.24 2.91 -5.57
C VAL A 193 24.81 1.64 -6.27
N VAL A 194 24.84 1.68 -7.60
CA VAL A 194 24.52 0.53 -8.45
C VAL A 194 25.62 -0.52 -8.35
N ARG A 195 25.25 -1.75 -8.00
CA ARG A 195 26.10 -2.93 -8.10
C ARG A 195 25.50 -3.88 -9.10
N LYS A 196 26.26 -4.17 -10.15
CA LYS A 196 25.95 -5.21 -11.12
C LYS A 196 26.63 -6.50 -10.72
N ARG A 197 25.87 -7.58 -10.67
CA ARG A 197 26.37 -8.94 -10.47
C ARG A 197 25.93 -9.79 -11.65
N GLY A 198 26.85 -10.10 -12.55
CA GLY A 198 26.65 -11.06 -13.63
C GLY A 198 27.44 -12.35 -13.37
N GLY A 199 26.94 -13.49 -13.84
CA GLY A 199 27.76 -14.67 -14.17
C GLY A 199 28.59 -15.33 -13.07
N ALA A 200 28.40 -15.04 -11.79
CA ALA A 200 29.26 -15.57 -10.72
C ALA A 200 28.83 -16.93 -10.18
N SER A 201 28.30 -17.82 -11.03
CA SER A 201 28.24 -19.23 -10.70
C SER A 201 29.47 -19.92 -11.28
N LEU A 202 30.39 -20.34 -10.42
CA LEU A 202 31.54 -21.16 -10.84
C LEU A 202 31.10 -22.52 -11.39
N THR A 203 29.86 -22.93 -11.13
CA THR A 203 29.34 -24.27 -11.41
C THR A 203 28.26 -24.29 -12.50
N GLN A 204 27.66 -23.15 -12.85
CA GLN A 204 26.59 -23.11 -13.86
C GLN A 204 26.85 -22.08 -14.94
N ALA A 205 26.73 -22.52 -16.19
CA ALA A 205 26.68 -21.64 -17.34
C ALA A 205 25.44 -20.74 -17.23
N MET A 206 25.67 -19.45 -16.95
CA MET A 206 24.61 -18.45 -16.94
C MET A 206 24.66 -17.64 -18.23
N ASN A 207 23.49 -17.23 -18.72
CA ASN A 207 23.40 -16.29 -19.82
C ASN A 207 24.13 -14.99 -19.45
N GLN A 208 25.09 -14.57 -20.28
CA GLN A 208 25.91 -13.37 -20.04
C GLN A 208 25.08 -12.08 -20.00
N THR A 209 23.87 -12.09 -20.58
CA THR A 209 22.92 -10.98 -20.50
C THR A 209 22.15 -10.93 -19.18
N ASN A 210 22.20 -11.98 -18.37
CA ASN A 210 21.49 -12.08 -17.09
C ASN A 210 22.34 -11.45 -15.97
N VAL A 211 22.43 -10.12 -16.00
CA VAL A 211 23.11 -9.32 -14.99
C VAL A 211 22.07 -8.89 -13.95
N GLY A 212 22.19 -9.42 -12.74
CA GLY A 212 21.44 -8.91 -11.59
C GLY A 212 21.93 -7.51 -11.24
N VAL A 213 20.99 -6.59 -11.03
CA VAL A 213 21.30 -5.21 -10.61
C VAL A 213 20.73 -5.01 -9.21
N THR A 214 21.58 -4.61 -8.28
CA THR A 214 21.16 -4.24 -6.92
C THR A 214 21.68 -2.86 -6.55
N ILE A 215 20.91 -2.12 -5.76
CA ILE A 215 21.35 -0.86 -5.16
C ILE A 215 21.92 -1.16 -3.77
N VAL A 216 23.17 -0.77 -3.55
CA VAL A 216 23.75 -0.75 -2.20
C VAL A 216 23.33 0.54 -1.52
N ALA A 217 22.42 0.43 -0.56
CA ALA A 217 21.84 1.56 0.14
C ALA A 217 22.85 2.27 1.05
N HIS A 218 22.93 3.59 0.92
CA HIS A 218 23.69 4.48 1.80
C HIS A 218 22.75 5.28 2.71
N GLU A 219 21.57 5.64 2.20
CA GLU A 219 20.50 6.33 2.91
C GLU A 219 19.14 5.76 2.49
N ALA A 220 18.17 5.79 3.42
CA ALA A 220 16.79 5.44 3.15
C ALA A 220 15.89 6.52 3.75
N PHE A 221 14.80 6.85 3.09
CA PHE A 221 13.84 7.88 3.47
C PHE A 221 12.42 7.35 3.36
N ASP A 222 11.54 7.84 4.23
CA ASP A 222 10.10 7.60 4.14
C ASP A 222 9.52 8.53 3.07
N LEU A 223 9.14 7.95 1.93
CA LEU A 223 8.64 8.72 0.79
C LEU A 223 7.28 9.36 1.08
N ALA A 224 6.43 8.73 1.89
CA ALA A 224 5.12 9.27 2.26
C ALA A 224 5.28 10.52 3.13
N GLU A 225 6.19 10.48 4.10
CA GLU A 225 6.52 11.63 4.94
C GLU A 225 7.17 12.76 4.11
N LEU A 226 8.09 12.43 3.19
CA LEU A 226 8.64 13.43 2.27
C LEU A 226 7.55 14.11 1.43
N ALA A 227 6.59 13.34 0.90
CA ALA A 227 5.47 13.90 0.15
C ALA A 227 4.57 14.79 1.00
N ALA A 228 4.33 14.43 2.27
CA ALA A 228 3.58 15.25 3.21
C ALA A 228 4.31 16.57 3.53
N ASP A 229 5.62 16.53 3.77
CA ASP A 229 6.46 17.71 3.97
C ASP A 229 6.44 18.62 2.72
N ARG A 230 6.49 18.03 1.52
CA ARG A 230 6.41 18.80 0.27
C ARG A 230 5.06 19.48 0.10
N ARG A 231 3.96 18.79 0.43
CA ARG A 231 2.60 19.38 0.41
C ARG A 231 2.41 20.49 1.45
N SER A 232 3.12 20.45 2.57
CA SER A 232 3.10 21.53 3.57
C SER A 232 3.99 22.73 3.23
N GLY A 233 4.63 22.73 2.05
CA GLY A 233 5.45 23.82 1.56
C GLY A 233 6.93 23.74 1.97
N CYS A 234 7.37 22.65 2.60
CA CYS A 234 8.79 22.46 2.92
C CYS A 234 9.60 22.20 1.64
N THR A 235 10.84 22.71 1.58
CA THR A 235 11.77 22.36 0.48
C THR A 235 12.25 20.91 0.62
N LEU A 236 12.66 20.27 -0.49
CA LEU A 236 13.24 18.92 -0.46
C LEU A 236 14.45 18.84 0.46
N ALA A 237 15.35 19.83 0.40
CA ALA A 237 16.54 19.87 1.23
C ALA A 237 16.19 19.87 2.73
N THR A 238 15.16 20.63 3.12
CA THR A 238 14.67 20.66 4.49
C THR A 238 14.03 19.33 4.89
N ALA A 239 13.18 18.75 4.05
CA ALA A 239 12.48 17.48 4.33
C ALA A 239 13.48 16.31 4.48
N LEU A 240 14.42 16.17 3.55
CA LEU A 240 15.51 15.19 3.64
C LEU A 240 16.39 15.44 4.86
N GLY A 241 16.69 16.72 5.16
CA GLY A 241 17.46 17.12 6.33
C GLY A 241 16.79 16.73 7.66
N ARG A 242 15.47 16.87 7.78
CA ARG A 242 14.69 16.45 8.95
C ARG A 242 14.80 14.94 9.18
N GLN A 243 14.59 14.14 8.14
CA GLN A 243 14.72 12.69 8.23
C GLN A 243 16.14 12.25 8.62
N ARG A 244 17.18 12.85 8.01
CA ARG A 244 18.58 12.59 8.39
C ARG A 244 18.86 12.88 9.86
N LYS A 245 18.40 14.03 10.36
CA LYS A 245 18.57 14.42 11.78
C LYS A 245 17.88 13.41 12.71
N ARG A 246 16.65 13.01 12.38
CA ARG A 246 15.91 12.00 13.16
C ARG A 246 16.64 10.66 13.17
N GLN A 247 17.15 10.21 12.03
CA GLN A 247 17.92 8.97 11.93
C GLN A 247 19.19 9.01 12.78
N ALA A 248 19.91 10.14 12.79
CA ALA A 248 21.08 10.34 13.63
C ALA A 248 20.73 10.30 15.14
N MET A 249 19.61 10.88 15.55
CA MET A 249 19.16 10.84 16.95
C MET A 249 18.68 9.46 17.39
N THR A 250 18.04 8.69 16.50
CA THR A 250 17.56 7.33 16.80
C THR A 250 18.65 6.26 16.75
N GLY A 251 19.84 6.59 16.23
CA GLY A 251 20.93 5.66 15.91
C GLY A 251 21.66 4.99 17.09
N LEU A 252 21.08 4.97 18.29
CA LEU A 252 21.71 4.43 19.52
C LEU A 252 21.01 3.22 20.15
N ALA A 253 19.87 2.75 19.63
CA ALA A 253 19.26 1.51 20.11
C ALA A 253 19.74 0.32 19.27
N PRO A 254 20.27 -0.76 19.87
CA PRO A 254 20.64 -1.94 19.11
C PRO A 254 19.38 -2.56 18.51
N VAL A 255 19.32 -2.62 17.18
CA VAL A 255 18.24 -3.21 16.36
C VAL A 255 17.83 -4.63 16.84
N SER A 256 18.71 -5.33 17.57
CA SER A 256 18.41 -6.61 18.24
C SER A 256 17.33 -6.53 19.32
N ALA A 257 17.16 -5.39 19.99
CA ALA A 257 16.08 -5.19 20.95
C ALA A 257 14.73 -5.00 20.22
N GLU A 258 14.71 -4.28 19.09
CA GLU A 258 13.50 -4.03 18.30
C GLU A 258 13.03 -5.27 17.51
N LEU A 259 13.96 -6.10 17.00
CA LEU A 259 13.59 -7.38 16.37
C LEU A 259 13.07 -8.41 17.38
N LYS A 260 13.62 -8.46 18.60
CA LYS A 260 13.08 -9.31 19.69
C LYS A 260 11.70 -8.83 20.15
N ALA A 261 11.48 -7.52 20.24
CA ALA A 261 10.17 -6.95 20.56
C ALA A 261 9.09 -7.30 19.53
N ARG A 262 9.45 -7.49 18.25
CA ARG A 262 8.51 -7.97 17.22
C ARG A 262 8.14 -9.46 17.31
N GLY A 263 8.84 -10.25 18.13
CA GLY A 263 8.40 -11.59 18.52
C GLY A 263 7.14 -11.57 19.41
N GLY A 264 6.75 -10.41 19.95
CA GLY A 264 5.55 -10.23 20.77
C GLY A 264 4.89 -8.88 20.51
N GLN A 265 3.88 -8.88 19.63
CA GLN A 265 2.81 -7.86 19.48
C GLN A 265 3.18 -6.35 19.55
N ALA A 266 2.93 -5.66 18.43
CA ALA A 266 2.41 -4.29 18.47
C ALA A 266 1.47 -4.05 17.29
N ALA A 267 0.17 -3.96 17.60
CA ALA A 267 -0.91 -3.64 16.68
C ALA A 267 -0.90 -2.14 16.35
N GLY A 268 -0.17 -1.75 15.31
CA GLY A 268 -0.59 -0.64 14.45
C GLY A 268 -1.50 -1.22 13.36
N ARG A 269 -2.56 -0.50 12.95
CA ARG A 269 -3.52 -0.96 11.94
C ARG A 269 -2.78 -1.28 10.64
N LYS A 270 -2.43 -2.56 10.47
CA LYS A 270 -1.56 -3.10 9.43
C LYS A 270 -2.44 -3.28 8.20
N LEU A 271 -2.32 -2.39 7.23
CA LEU A 271 -3.17 -2.34 6.04
C LEU A 271 -2.83 -3.41 4.99
N TRP A 272 -1.90 -4.33 5.25
CA TRP A 272 -1.53 -5.37 4.28
C TRP A 272 -0.85 -6.59 4.91
N HIS A 273 -0.97 -7.71 4.19
CA HIS A 273 -0.32 -8.97 4.49
C HIS A 273 1.09 -9.00 3.90
N SER A 274 2.11 -9.03 4.76
CA SER A 274 3.43 -9.52 4.37
C SER A 274 3.35 -11.06 4.32
N SER A 275 3.49 -11.67 3.15
CA SER A 275 3.65 -13.13 3.07
C SER A 275 4.87 -13.52 3.90
N GLY A 276 4.66 -14.36 4.93
CA GLY A 276 5.76 -15.00 5.63
C GLY A 276 6.53 -15.84 4.62
N GLY A 277 7.78 -15.52 4.37
CA GLY A 277 8.62 -16.27 3.44
C GLY A 277 8.59 -17.76 3.81
N SER A 278 8.37 -18.61 2.81
CA SER A 278 8.52 -20.04 2.96
C SER A 278 9.97 -20.33 3.36
N ALA A 279 10.17 -20.84 4.57
CA ALA A 279 11.40 -21.54 4.88
C ALA A 279 11.38 -22.83 4.06
N GLY A 280 12.08 -22.83 2.93
CA GLY A 280 12.36 -24.05 2.19
C GLY A 280 12.96 -25.09 3.14
N ARG A 281 12.39 -26.29 3.10
CA ARG A 281 12.88 -27.46 3.84
C ARG A 281 14.23 -27.91 3.34
#